data_AF-A0A7S0MH68-F1
#
_entry.id   AF-A0A7S0MH68-F1
#
_cell.length_a   1.000
_cell.length_b   1.000
_cell.length_c   1.000
_cell.angle_alpha   90.00
_cell.angle_beta   90.00
_cell.angle_gamma   90.00
#
_symmetry.space_group_name_H-M   'P 1'
#
loop_
_entity.id
_entity.type
_entity.pdbx_description
1 polymer ?
#
loop_
_entity_poly.entity_id
_entity_poly.type
_entity_poly.pdbx_seq_one_letter_code
_entity_poly.pdbx_strand_id
1 'polypeptide(L)'
;ESWRGGGGGRGAAGGYGAGEMPVFIPWVDNGLGPFGYYGLPQVAGAPGVKASAHYCGPTVDPDARSGPDHPQVRAVLASTRRLVAGLLPGLDPDPVHVETCLYTTTPDHDFILGRHPDPARAAILFAGGGSGHAFKFGPAIGDMMARLALGLPDAPLAPNGAAAAAAGPPGGGPGWRAKFDPGRFGPAESWEAARETAAAK
;
A
#
# COMPACT_ATOMS: atom_id res chain seq x y z
N GLU A 1 6.21 -6.60 -9.77
CA GLU A 1 6.91 -7.43 -10.79
C GLU A 1 8.01 -8.23 -10.11
N SER A 2 8.45 -9.35 -10.70
CA SER A 2 9.53 -10.19 -10.16
C SER A 2 10.63 -10.51 -11.19
N TRP A 3 11.88 -10.63 -10.72
CA TRP A 3 13.09 -10.73 -11.55
C TRP A 3 14.00 -11.88 -11.06
N ARG A 4 14.62 -12.64 -11.98
CA ARG A 4 15.60 -13.70 -11.66
C ARG A 4 16.94 -13.41 -12.36
N GLY A 5 18.00 -14.08 -11.92
CA GLY A 5 19.30 -14.02 -12.59
C GLY A 5 19.26 -14.64 -14.00
N GLY A 6 19.95 -14.00 -14.95
CA GLY A 6 20.07 -14.48 -16.33
C GLY A 6 20.90 -15.76 -16.42
N GLY A 7 20.35 -16.82 -17.01
CA GLY A 7 20.98 -18.14 -17.05
C GLY A 7 21.77 -18.41 -18.33
N GLY A 8 23.10 -18.37 -18.23
CA GLY A 8 24.05 -18.91 -19.20
C GLY A 8 25.25 -19.56 -18.50
N GLY A 9 24.99 -20.36 -17.45
CA GLY A 9 26.04 -21.01 -16.66
C GLY A 9 25.56 -21.26 -15.23
N ARG A 10 25.93 -22.41 -14.65
CA ARG A 10 25.55 -22.82 -13.29
C ARG A 10 26.12 -21.83 -12.26
N GLY A 11 25.31 -20.85 -11.87
CA GLY A 11 25.52 -20.00 -10.73
C GLY A 11 24.18 -19.35 -10.39
N ALA A 12 23.56 -19.76 -9.29
CA ALA A 12 22.46 -18.98 -8.72
C ALA A 12 22.96 -17.55 -8.53
N ALA A 13 22.17 -16.54 -8.92
CA ALA A 13 22.43 -15.17 -8.53
C ALA A 13 22.31 -15.07 -7.00
N GLY A 14 23.41 -15.38 -6.30
CA GLY A 14 23.51 -15.31 -4.85
C GLY A 14 23.46 -13.86 -4.38
N GLY A 15 22.96 -13.62 -3.17
CA GLY A 15 22.96 -12.29 -2.54
C GLY A 15 21.63 -11.54 -2.62
N TYR A 16 20.62 -12.07 -3.32
CA TYR A 16 19.30 -11.45 -3.44
C TYR A 16 18.20 -12.13 -2.63
N GLY A 17 18.55 -13.17 -1.88
CA GLY A 17 17.63 -13.89 -1.00
C GLY A 17 17.25 -13.09 0.24
N ALA A 18 16.14 -13.48 0.88
CA ALA A 18 15.80 -13.02 2.22
C ALA A 18 16.96 -13.36 3.19
N GLY A 19 17.42 -12.35 3.93
CA GLY A 19 18.59 -12.46 4.82
C GLY A 19 19.92 -12.02 4.15
N GLU A 20 19.94 -11.88 2.83
CA GLU A 20 21.10 -11.40 2.07
C GLU A 20 20.91 -9.97 1.54
N MET A 21 19.71 -9.66 1.03
CA MET A 21 19.32 -8.31 0.60
C MET A 21 18.19 -7.76 1.48
N PRO A 22 18.27 -6.49 1.92
CA PRO A 22 17.18 -5.85 2.65
C PRO A 22 15.99 -5.50 1.73
N VAL A 23 14.84 -5.22 2.32
CA VAL A 23 13.81 -4.41 1.65
C VAL A 23 14.39 -3.05 1.34
N PHE A 24 14.15 -2.52 0.15
CA PHE A 24 14.72 -1.25 -0.29
C PHE A 24 13.66 -0.29 -0.82
N ILE A 25 13.86 1.00 -0.54
CA ILE A 25 13.08 2.13 -1.05
C ILE A 25 14.12 3.12 -1.57
N PRO A 26 14.56 2.98 -2.82
CA PRO A 26 15.67 3.77 -3.32
C PRO A 26 15.19 5.18 -3.61
N TRP A 27 16.02 6.17 -3.29
CA TRP A 27 15.74 7.57 -3.57
C TRP A 27 16.11 7.90 -5.01
N VAL A 28 15.39 7.27 -5.93
CA VAL A 28 15.56 7.36 -7.38
C VAL A 28 14.23 7.76 -7.99
N ASP A 29 14.25 8.83 -8.77
CA ASP A 29 13.07 9.28 -9.52
C ASP A 29 12.68 8.23 -10.56
N ASN A 30 11.41 7.87 -10.59
CA ASN A 30 10.87 6.93 -11.58
C ASN A 30 10.37 7.63 -12.85
N GLY A 31 10.26 8.96 -12.86
CA GLY A 31 9.82 9.78 -13.99
C GLY A 31 8.34 9.62 -14.35
N LEU A 32 7.54 8.99 -13.48
CA LEU A 32 6.13 8.65 -13.75
C LEU A 32 5.16 9.20 -12.70
N GLY A 33 5.64 9.55 -11.51
CA GLY A 33 4.78 10.01 -10.43
C GLY A 33 5.55 10.67 -9.29
N PRO A 34 4.85 11.09 -8.23
CA PRO A 34 5.45 11.86 -7.14
C PRO A 34 6.26 11.02 -6.14
N PHE A 35 6.26 9.69 -6.29
CA PHE A 35 6.96 8.76 -5.40
C PHE A 35 7.98 7.93 -6.19
N GLY A 36 8.96 7.34 -5.50
CA GLY A 36 10.02 6.53 -6.12
C GLY A 36 9.64 5.08 -6.36
N TYR A 37 10.54 4.17 -5.98
CA TYR A 37 10.35 2.73 -6.12
C TYR A 37 10.29 2.03 -4.76
N TYR A 38 9.92 0.76 -4.78
CA TYR A 38 10.14 -0.15 -3.67
C TYR A 38 10.54 -1.52 -4.19
N GLY A 39 11.24 -2.29 -3.37
CA GLY A 39 11.53 -3.68 -3.67
C GLY A 39 11.78 -4.56 -2.46
N LEU A 40 11.62 -5.85 -2.68
CA LEU A 40 11.73 -6.89 -1.67
C LEU A 40 12.67 -8.00 -2.19
N PRO A 41 13.47 -8.61 -1.31
CA PRO A 41 14.29 -9.74 -1.68
C PRO A 41 13.47 -10.92 -2.18
N GLN A 42 14.16 -11.85 -2.84
CA GLN A 42 13.57 -13.12 -3.19
C GLN A 42 13.27 -13.90 -1.90
N VAL A 43 12.00 -14.19 -1.68
CA VAL A 43 11.52 -15.03 -0.56
C VAL A 43 11.19 -16.44 -1.05
N ALA A 44 11.13 -17.39 -0.12
CA ALA A 44 10.74 -18.77 -0.43
C ALA A 44 9.37 -18.82 -1.14
N GLY A 45 9.28 -19.58 -2.23
CA GLY A 45 8.07 -19.68 -3.04
C GLY A 45 7.84 -18.52 -4.01
N ALA A 46 8.60 -17.42 -3.93
CA ALA A 46 8.47 -16.31 -4.87
C ALA A 46 9.28 -16.56 -6.16
N PRO A 47 8.80 -16.03 -7.30
CA PRO A 47 9.48 -16.17 -8.57
C PRO A 47 10.77 -15.34 -8.66
N GLY A 48 11.12 -14.48 -7.69
CA GLY A 48 12.33 -13.68 -7.77
C GLY A 48 12.31 -12.47 -6.84
N VAL A 49 13.27 -11.56 -7.01
CA VAL A 49 13.25 -10.24 -6.37
C VAL A 49 12.03 -9.48 -6.86
N LYS A 50 11.26 -8.88 -5.95
CA LYS A 50 10.12 -8.05 -6.32
C LYS A 50 10.55 -6.58 -6.37
N ALA A 51 10.23 -5.87 -7.44
CA ALA A 51 10.44 -4.42 -7.54
C ALA A 51 9.31 -3.78 -8.34
N SER A 52 8.98 -2.52 -8.06
CA SER A 52 8.02 -1.73 -8.83
C SER A 52 8.14 -0.23 -8.56
N ALA A 53 7.60 0.60 -9.46
CA ALA A 53 7.38 2.03 -9.22
C ALA A 53 6.12 2.24 -8.38
N HIS A 54 6.19 3.13 -7.38
CA HIS A 54 5.08 3.40 -6.47
C HIS A 54 4.17 4.50 -7.04
N TYR A 55 2.85 4.33 -6.97
CA TYR A 55 1.87 5.39 -7.32
C TYR A 55 1.84 5.83 -8.80
N CYS A 56 2.21 4.94 -9.72
CA CYS A 56 2.35 5.28 -11.14
C CYS A 56 1.37 4.52 -12.07
N GLY A 57 0.42 3.78 -11.50
CA GLY A 57 -0.57 3.02 -12.26
C GLY A 57 -1.79 3.87 -12.67
N PRO A 58 -2.62 3.35 -13.60
CA PRO A 58 -3.87 3.99 -13.96
C PRO A 58 -4.89 4.02 -12.84
N THR A 59 -5.73 5.06 -12.86
CA THR A 59 -7.05 5.00 -12.22
C THR A 59 -7.88 3.95 -12.95
N VAL A 60 -8.46 3.03 -12.20
CA VAL A 60 -9.26 1.93 -12.75
C VAL A 60 -10.47 1.66 -11.86
N ASP A 61 -11.52 1.13 -12.48
CA ASP A 61 -12.58 0.43 -11.76
C ASP A 61 -12.01 -0.93 -11.26
N PRO A 62 -12.21 -1.32 -9.98
CA PRO A 62 -11.75 -2.61 -9.47
C PRO A 62 -12.30 -3.82 -10.22
N ASP A 63 -13.49 -3.71 -10.83
CA ASP A 63 -14.13 -4.76 -11.63
C ASP A 63 -13.66 -4.75 -13.10
N ALA A 64 -13.00 -3.68 -13.54
CA ALA A 64 -12.43 -3.53 -14.88
C ALA A 64 -10.92 -3.22 -14.83
N ARG A 65 -10.16 -4.17 -14.27
CA ARG A 65 -8.71 -4.01 -14.06
C ARG A 65 -7.94 -3.83 -15.36
N SER A 66 -6.99 -2.90 -15.33
CA SER A 66 -5.99 -2.76 -16.39
C SER A 66 -5.05 -3.97 -16.44
N GLY A 67 -4.89 -4.54 -17.63
CA GLY A 67 -3.90 -5.57 -17.93
C GLY A 67 -2.50 -5.00 -18.22
N PRO A 68 -1.51 -5.87 -18.49
CA PRO A 68 -0.14 -5.47 -18.80
C PRO A 68 -0.01 -4.58 -20.05
N ASP A 69 -0.99 -4.64 -20.96
CA ASP A 69 -1.02 -3.84 -22.19
C ASP A 69 -1.53 -2.41 -21.99
N HIS A 70 -1.92 -2.01 -20.78
CA HIS A 70 -2.29 -0.62 -20.54
C HIS A 70 -1.05 0.29 -20.68
N PRO A 71 -1.11 1.44 -21.37
CA PRO A 71 0.07 2.29 -21.62
C PRO A 71 0.85 2.68 -20.36
N GLN A 72 0.15 3.04 -19.28
CA GLN A 72 0.79 3.38 -18.00
C GLN A 72 1.39 2.14 -17.30
N VAL A 73 0.78 0.95 -17.44
CA VAL A 73 1.37 -0.28 -16.90
C VAL A 73 2.66 -0.62 -17.66
N ARG A 74 2.68 -0.49 -18.99
CA ARG A 74 3.91 -0.61 -19.79
C ARG A 74 4.97 0.41 -19.40
N ALA A 75 4.58 1.65 -19.10
CA ALA A 75 5.51 2.67 -18.64
C ALA A 75 6.15 2.30 -17.28
N VAL A 76 5.34 1.82 -16.33
CA VAL A 76 5.82 1.30 -15.03
C VAL A 76 6.79 0.13 -15.22
N LEU A 77 6.45 -0.81 -16.10
CA LEU A 77 7.33 -1.93 -16.44
C LEU A 77 8.66 -1.44 -17.00
N ALA A 78 8.64 -0.57 -18.01
CA ALA A 78 9.85 0.00 -18.61
C ALA A 78 10.69 0.77 -17.60
N SER A 79 10.06 1.49 -16.67
CA SER A 79 10.76 2.21 -15.60
C SER A 79 11.42 1.26 -14.61
N THR A 80 10.71 0.22 -14.19
CA THR A 80 11.23 -0.81 -13.28
C THR A 80 12.38 -1.59 -13.91
N ARG A 81 12.33 -1.89 -15.22
CA ARG A 81 13.46 -2.49 -15.96
C ARG A 81 14.74 -1.66 -15.82
N ARG A 82 14.64 -0.34 -15.98
CA ARG A 82 15.77 0.59 -15.82
C ARG A 82 16.33 0.56 -14.40
N LEU A 83 15.45 0.52 -13.39
CA LEU A 83 15.87 0.38 -11.99
C LEU A 83 16.65 -0.93 -11.78
N VAL A 84 16.11 -2.06 -12.24
CA VAL A 84 16.75 -3.37 -12.04
C VAL A 84 18.11 -3.42 -12.74
N ALA A 85 18.19 -2.98 -13.99
CA ALA A 85 19.45 -2.92 -14.74
C ALA A 85 20.52 -2.05 -14.05
N GLY A 86 20.11 -0.96 -13.39
CA GLY A 86 21.02 -0.01 -12.75
C GLY A 86 21.40 -0.36 -11.31
N LEU A 87 20.48 -0.93 -10.52
CA LEU A 87 20.63 -1.10 -9.07
C LEU A 87 20.82 -2.54 -8.63
N LEU A 88 20.46 -3.53 -9.46
CA LEU A 88 20.46 -4.94 -9.11
C LEU A 88 21.32 -5.75 -10.11
N PRO A 89 22.66 -5.56 -10.10
CA PRO A 89 23.55 -6.22 -11.03
C PRO A 89 23.46 -7.75 -10.97
N GLY A 90 23.39 -8.40 -12.12
CA GLY A 90 23.28 -9.86 -12.21
C GLY A 90 21.85 -10.40 -12.21
N LEU A 91 20.84 -9.54 -12.00
CA LEU A 91 19.47 -9.85 -12.39
C LEU A 91 19.26 -9.59 -13.88
N ASP A 92 18.44 -10.44 -14.51
CA ASP A 92 17.90 -10.15 -15.83
C ASP A 92 16.96 -8.94 -15.71
N PRO A 93 17.16 -7.88 -16.52
CA PRO A 93 16.28 -6.72 -16.55
C PRO A 93 15.01 -6.96 -17.37
N ASP A 94 14.66 -8.20 -17.73
CA ASP A 94 13.31 -8.62 -18.12
C ASP A 94 12.59 -9.44 -17.01
N PRO A 95 11.33 -9.11 -16.67
CA PRO A 95 10.70 -9.69 -15.49
C PRO A 95 10.23 -11.10 -15.79
N VAL A 96 10.51 -12.03 -14.87
CA VAL A 96 9.99 -13.41 -14.95
C VAL A 96 8.51 -13.49 -14.61
N HIS A 97 7.96 -12.48 -13.95
CA HIS A 97 6.55 -12.40 -13.60
C HIS A 97 6.09 -10.94 -13.47
N VAL A 98 4.89 -10.67 -14.01
CA VAL A 98 4.23 -9.36 -13.95
C VAL A 98 2.84 -9.56 -13.37
N GLU A 99 2.51 -8.76 -12.36
CA GLU A 99 1.21 -8.74 -11.72
C GLU A 99 0.82 -7.29 -11.46
N THR A 100 -0.44 -6.94 -11.70
CA THR A 100 -0.99 -5.63 -11.32
C THR A 100 -1.65 -5.73 -9.94
N CYS A 101 -1.61 -4.64 -9.18
CA CYS A 101 -2.27 -4.52 -7.88
C CYS A 101 -3.03 -3.19 -7.83
N LEU A 102 -3.97 -3.06 -6.88
CA LEU A 102 -4.82 -1.89 -6.74
C LEU A 102 -4.48 -1.12 -5.47
N TYR A 103 -4.44 0.21 -5.59
CA TYR A 103 -4.47 1.12 -4.45
C TYR A 103 -5.82 1.84 -4.42
N THR A 104 -6.41 1.91 -3.23
CA THR A 104 -7.51 2.84 -2.94
C THR A 104 -6.91 4.00 -2.15
N THR A 105 -6.82 5.17 -2.79
CA THR A 105 -6.08 6.33 -2.27
C THR A 105 -7.01 7.43 -1.81
N THR A 106 -6.78 7.93 -0.60
CA THR A 106 -7.39 9.18 -0.09
C THR A 106 -6.56 10.39 -0.53
N PRO A 107 -7.17 11.59 -0.67
CA PRO A 107 -6.44 12.79 -1.11
C PRO A 107 -5.23 13.19 -0.24
N ASP A 108 -5.23 12.78 1.03
CA ASP A 108 -4.14 13.03 1.98
C ASP A 108 -3.30 11.78 2.30
N HIS A 109 -3.61 10.64 1.66
CA HIS A 109 -2.95 9.35 1.86
C HIS A 109 -3.08 8.74 3.27
N ASP A 110 -3.96 9.30 4.12
CA ASP A 110 -4.30 8.76 5.44
C ASP A 110 -5.36 7.64 5.33
N PHE A 111 -5.39 6.73 6.30
CA PHE A 111 -6.40 5.67 6.37
C PHE A 111 -7.77 6.19 6.81
N ILE A 112 -8.83 5.55 6.33
CA ILE A 112 -10.20 5.74 6.85
C ILE A 112 -10.50 4.57 7.78
N LEU A 113 -10.39 4.79 9.08
CA LEU A 113 -10.68 3.80 10.11
C LEU A 113 -11.64 4.39 11.14
N GLY A 114 -12.70 3.69 11.55
CA GLY A 114 -13.57 4.17 12.63
C GLY A 114 -15.04 3.79 12.49
N ARG A 115 -15.90 4.45 13.27
CA ARG A 115 -17.36 4.28 13.23
C ARG A 115 -17.98 5.19 12.19
N HIS A 116 -19.18 4.82 11.74
CA HIS A 116 -20.04 5.73 11.00
C HIS A 116 -20.29 7.02 11.82
N PRO A 117 -20.26 8.22 11.20
CA PRO A 117 -20.40 9.50 11.90
C PRO A 117 -21.77 9.70 12.56
N ASP A 118 -22.84 9.22 11.91
CA ASP A 118 -24.19 9.23 12.48
C ASP A 118 -24.23 8.30 13.71
N PRO A 119 -24.50 8.83 14.91
CA PRO A 119 -24.59 8.04 16.14
C PRO A 119 -25.64 6.91 16.05
N ALA A 120 -26.72 7.10 15.29
CA ALA A 120 -27.73 6.06 15.07
C ALA A 120 -27.19 4.86 14.28
N ARG A 121 -26.05 5.03 13.59
CA ARG A 121 -25.38 4.03 12.76
C ARG A 121 -24.00 3.64 13.29
N ALA A 122 -23.67 4.01 14.54
CA ALA A 122 -22.34 3.80 15.13
C ALA A 122 -21.89 2.32 15.25
N ALA A 123 -22.80 1.38 15.00
CA ALA A 123 -22.50 -0.05 14.85
C ALA A 123 -21.79 -0.39 13.52
N ILE A 124 -21.88 0.48 12.51
CA ILE A 124 -21.16 0.32 11.23
C ILE A 124 -19.74 0.85 11.40
N LEU A 125 -18.76 0.01 11.02
CA LEU A 125 -17.34 0.33 11.07
C LEU A 125 -16.74 0.39 9.67
N PHE A 126 -15.80 1.30 9.45
CA PHE A 126 -15.05 1.46 8.21
C PHE A 126 -13.58 1.15 8.44
N ALA A 127 -12.98 0.44 7.50
CA ALA A 127 -11.53 0.27 7.38
C ALA A 127 -11.15 0.27 5.89
N GLY A 128 -10.57 1.38 5.41
CA GLY A 128 -10.27 1.57 3.99
C GLY A 128 -9.28 2.71 3.74
N GLY A 129 -9.17 3.14 2.48
CA GLY A 129 -8.26 4.22 2.09
C GLY A 129 -6.79 3.89 2.33
N GLY A 130 -6.40 2.63 2.11
CA GLY A 130 -5.08 2.13 2.48
C GLY A 130 -3.90 2.79 1.76
N SER A 131 -4.16 3.57 0.71
CA SER A 131 -3.21 4.47 0.05
C SER A 131 -1.87 3.81 -0.29
N GLY A 132 -1.92 2.54 -0.67
CA GLY A 132 -0.75 1.74 -1.05
C GLY A 132 0.22 1.39 0.07
N HIS A 133 -0.08 1.68 1.34
CA HIS A 133 0.86 1.48 2.45
C HIS A 133 0.26 0.82 3.70
N ALA A 134 -1.03 0.46 3.68
CA ALA A 134 -1.73 -0.17 4.80
C ALA A 134 -1.23 -1.57 5.20
N PHE A 135 -0.66 -2.34 4.27
CA PHE A 135 -0.31 -3.76 4.53
C PHE A 135 0.60 -3.94 5.75
N LYS A 136 1.61 -3.06 5.92
CA LYS A 136 2.53 -3.12 7.06
C LYS A 136 1.87 -2.85 8.42
N PHE A 137 0.68 -2.24 8.41
CA PHE A 137 -0.12 -1.95 9.59
C PHE A 137 -1.29 -2.92 9.77
N GLY A 138 -1.44 -3.92 8.91
CA GLY A 138 -2.58 -4.86 8.92
C GLY A 138 -2.89 -5.43 10.31
N PRO A 139 -1.90 -5.97 11.06
CA PRO A 139 -2.13 -6.45 12.42
C PRO A 139 -2.64 -5.38 13.37
N ALA A 140 -2.08 -4.17 13.34
CA ALA A 140 -2.46 -3.08 14.22
C ALA A 140 -3.85 -2.53 13.87
N ILE A 141 -4.14 -2.36 12.57
CA ILE A 141 -5.47 -1.99 12.07
C ILE A 141 -6.50 -3.04 12.50
N GLY A 142 -6.20 -4.33 12.33
CA GLY A 142 -7.08 -5.42 12.73
C GLY A 142 -7.42 -5.40 14.22
N ASP A 143 -6.41 -5.24 15.09
CA ASP A 143 -6.61 -5.12 16.53
C ASP A 143 -7.50 -3.93 16.89
N MET A 144 -7.22 -2.75 16.32
CA MET A 144 -8.02 -1.55 16.56
C MET A 144 -9.48 -1.74 16.13
N MET A 145 -9.71 -2.28 14.92
CA MET A 145 -11.06 -2.51 14.41
C MET A 145 -11.82 -3.56 15.22
N ALA A 146 -11.14 -4.60 15.70
CA ALA A 146 -11.73 -5.61 16.58
C ALA A 146 -12.15 -5.00 17.93
N ARG A 147 -11.32 -4.14 18.52
CA ARG A 147 -11.65 -3.43 19.77
C ARG A 147 -12.85 -2.51 19.60
N LEU A 148 -12.89 -1.76 18.49
CA LEU A 148 -14.05 -0.93 18.13
C LEU A 148 -15.33 -1.78 18.00
N ALA A 149 -15.25 -2.94 17.35
CA ALA A 149 -16.38 -3.84 17.18
C ALA A 149 -16.91 -4.37 18.52
N LEU A 150 -16.02 -4.62 19.49
CA LEU A 150 -16.35 -5.11 20.82
C LEU A 150 -16.76 -3.99 21.81
N GLY A 151 -16.80 -2.73 21.37
CA GLY A 151 -17.11 -1.59 22.25
C GLY A 151 -16.02 -1.32 23.29
N LEU A 152 -14.81 -1.83 23.06
CA LEU A 152 -13.66 -1.57 23.92
C LEU A 152 -13.09 -0.18 23.65
N PRO A 153 -12.39 0.44 24.63
CA PRO A 153 -11.72 1.71 24.41
C PRO A 153 -10.69 1.61 23.28
N ASP A 154 -10.64 2.67 22.47
CA ASP A 154 -9.65 2.86 21.41
C ASP A 154 -8.24 2.74 22.00
N ALA A 155 -7.46 1.76 21.56
CA ALA A 155 -6.03 1.75 21.81
C ALA A 155 -5.37 2.62 20.73
N PRO A 156 -4.50 3.56 21.08
CA PRO A 156 -3.76 4.32 20.07
C PRO A 156 -2.98 3.34 19.18
N LEU A 157 -3.14 3.43 17.86
CA LEU A 157 -2.18 2.85 16.94
C LEU A 157 -0.84 3.55 17.22
N ALA A 158 0.15 2.83 17.74
CA ALA A 158 1.47 3.41 17.87
C ALA A 158 1.93 3.86 16.47
N PRO A 159 2.44 5.09 16.32
CA PRO A 159 3.08 5.47 15.08
C PRO A 159 4.22 4.46 14.87
N ASN A 160 4.14 3.67 13.81
CA ASN A 160 5.10 2.64 13.39
C ASN A 160 4.83 1.17 13.78
N GLY A 161 3.59 0.79 14.14
CA GLY A 161 3.20 -0.63 14.12
C GLY A 161 3.79 -1.52 15.21
N ALA A 162 4.40 -0.94 16.25
CA ALA A 162 4.61 -1.67 17.50
C ALA A 162 3.25 -1.84 18.19
N ALA A 163 2.88 -3.08 18.53
CA ALA A 163 1.78 -3.31 19.45
C ALA A 163 2.08 -2.52 20.73
N ALA A 164 1.19 -1.61 21.13
CA ALA A 164 1.32 -0.90 22.37
C ALA A 164 1.23 -1.94 23.50
N ALA A 165 2.38 -2.36 24.03
CA ALA A 165 2.43 -3.12 25.27
C ALA A 165 1.66 -2.31 26.31
N ALA A 166 0.72 -2.98 26.99
CA ALA A 166 -0.16 -2.38 27.98
C ALA A 166 0.66 -1.62 29.04
N ALA A 167 0.70 -0.30 28.92
CA ALA A 167 1.10 0.59 29.98
C ALA A 167 -0.17 1.28 30.50
N GLY A 168 -0.42 1.13 31.79
CA GLY A 168 -1.50 1.82 32.51
C GLY A 168 -1.43 3.34 32.36
N PRO A 169 -2.47 4.06 32.81
CA PRO A 169 -2.87 5.32 32.22
C PRO A 169 -1.91 6.45 32.62
N PRO A 170 -1.48 7.28 31.65
CA PRO A 170 -1.12 8.65 31.93
C PRO A 170 -2.13 9.59 31.26
N GLY A 171 -2.80 10.38 32.11
CA GLY A 171 -3.47 11.66 31.85
C GLY A 171 -3.91 12.02 30.43
N GLY A 172 -5.24 12.12 30.24
CA GLY A 172 -5.93 13.35 29.82
C GLY A 172 -5.44 14.17 28.60
N GLY A 173 -4.64 13.62 27.69
CA GLY A 173 -4.31 14.23 26.40
C GLY A 173 -5.28 13.80 25.30
N PRO A 174 -5.46 14.60 24.23
CA PRO A 174 -6.38 14.25 23.15
C PRO A 174 -5.88 12.97 22.48
N GLY A 175 -6.62 11.89 22.70
CA GLY A 175 -6.39 10.60 22.04
C GLY A 175 -6.36 10.76 20.53
N TRP A 176 -5.64 9.85 19.86
CA TRP A 176 -5.62 9.75 18.41
C TRP A 176 -7.06 9.70 17.89
N ARG A 177 -7.49 10.74 17.16
CA ARG A 177 -8.76 10.75 16.45
C ARG A 177 -8.52 10.12 15.10
N ALA A 178 -9.13 8.96 14.86
CA ALA A 178 -9.53 8.59 13.52
C ALA A 178 -10.09 9.85 12.82
N LYS A 179 -9.41 10.33 11.78
CA LYS A 179 -9.92 11.46 10.99
C LYS A 179 -11.06 10.96 10.10
N PHE A 180 -12.20 10.66 10.71
CA PHE A 180 -13.46 10.85 10.02
C PHE A 180 -13.93 12.25 10.39
N ASP A 181 -13.73 13.21 9.50
CA ASP A 181 -14.30 14.56 9.59
C ASP A 181 -15.56 14.63 8.71
N PRO A 182 -16.76 14.53 9.30
CA PRO A 182 -18.02 14.71 8.56
C PRO A 182 -18.22 16.14 8.05
N GLY A 183 -17.38 17.12 8.43
CA GLY A 183 -17.33 18.44 7.81
C GLY A 183 -16.50 18.48 6.52
N ARG A 184 -15.64 17.48 6.29
CA ARG A 184 -14.78 17.37 5.10
C ARG A 184 -15.41 16.56 3.97
N PHE A 185 -16.20 15.55 4.33
CA PHE A 185 -17.15 14.90 3.43
C PHE A 185 -18.52 15.38 3.88
N GLY A 186 -19.11 16.34 3.14
CA GLY A 186 -20.37 16.98 3.49
C GLY A 186 -21.53 16.00 3.75
N PRO A 187 -22.76 16.49 4.03
CA PRO A 187 -23.91 15.64 4.34
C PRO A 187 -24.10 14.55 3.27
N ALA A 188 -24.82 13.45 3.60
CA ALA A 188 -24.91 12.19 2.83
C ALA A 188 -25.03 12.29 1.28
N GLU A 189 -25.46 13.42 0.74
CA GLU A 189 -25.31 13.84 -0.67
C GLU A 189 -23.86 13.77 -1.20
N SER A 190 -22.85 13.86 -0.33
CA SER A 190 -21.43 13.77 -0.65
C SER A 190 -21.00 12.38 -1.11
N TRP A 191 -21.76 11.33 -0.76
CA TRP A 191 -21.51 9.97 -1.24
C TRP A 191 -21.99 9.77 -2.69
N GLU A 192 -23.12 10.36 -3.06
CA GLU A 192 -23.61 10.36 -4.45
C GLU A 192 -22.74 11.26 -5.33
N ALA A 193 -22.31 12.42 -4.83
CA ALA A 193 -21.36 13.29 -5.52
C ALA A 193 -19.96 12.67 -5.67
N ALA A 194 -19.48 11.91 -4.68
CA ALA A 194 -18.23 11.15 -4.79
C ALA A 194 -18.34 10.01 -5.82
N ARG A 195 -19.52 9.37 -5.93
CA ARG A 195 -19.82 8.39 -7.00
C ARG A 195 -19.88 9.04 -8.38
N GLU A 196 -20.49 10.21 -8.54
CA GLU A 196 -20.56 10.93 -9.82
C GLU A 196 -19.19 11.48 -10.25
N THR A 197 -18.38 11.98 -9.32
CA THR A 197 -17.01 12.46 -9.62
C THR A 197 -16.08 11.32 -10.02
N ALA A 198 -16.30 10.11 -9.48
CA ALA A 198 -15.60 8.89 -9.90
C ALA A 198 -16.10 8.36 -11.26
N ALA A 199 -17.34 8.66 -11.65
CA ALA A 199 -17.90 8.29 -12.96
C ALA A 199 -17.59 9.31 -14.08
N ALA A 200 -17.14 10.51 -13.73
CA ALA A 200 -16.89 11.63 -14.66
C ALA A 200 -15.41 11.83 -15.05
N LYS A 201 -14.51 10.90 -14.70
CA LYS A 201 -13.07 10.94 -15.04
C LYS A 201 -12.59 9.59 -15.56
#